data_AF-A0A1V6IZ72-F1
#
_entry.id   AF-A0A1V6IZ72-F1
#
_cell.length_a   1.000
_cell.length_b   1.000
_cell.length_c   1.000
_cell.angle_alpha   90.00
_cell.angle_beta   90.00
_cell.angle_gamma   90.00
#
_symmetry.space_group_name_H-M   'P 1'
#
loop_
_entity.id
_entity.type
_entity.pdbx_description
1 polymer ?
#
loop_
_entity_poly.entity_id
_entity_poly.type
_entity_poly.pdbx_seq_one_letter_code
_entity_poly.pdbx_strand_id
1 'polypeptide(L)'
;MTRLLSIVLLLTLLLPGAAQAQTDTLCFVQFIHPGLEHQPDTPSGRSWNTAPHRRKFLLNPGRYQTALAAAPQSGHLVFWGEYEPPTHLVQTYPVPVSDGPQYLFTPAPVPFYPNDPPLMNTDPFVFGNHFIYSICKQNNKRGPTAMQRLARGSVILFGSGRGRTRFVVDTVFVVRDYVDCTLNTYREQLADVVPPEYFHAALEPIAYETQVRNLTPSATFRLYIGATVEKPFAGMYSFFPCQPAATGQPQGFARPAIHRPGIITDNLTQGQRMNPQSDLAAVQELWQDVAQQILAQGLALGVHADLPRLP
;
A
#
# COMPACT_ATOMS: atom_id res chain seq x y z
N MET A 1 -31.56 -6.49 -75.38
CA MET A 1 -32.26 -5.88 -74.23
C MET A 1 -31.79 -6.60 -72.98
N THR A 2 -30.92 -5.93 -72.24
CA THR A 2 -29.90 -6.52 -71.36
C THR A 2 -30.41 -6.52 -69.92
N ARG A 3 -30.25 -7.66 -69.23
CA ARG A 3 -30.64 -7.88 -67.82
C ARG A 3 -29.73 -7.06 -66.88
N LEU A 4 -30.30 -6.24 -66.01
CA LEU A 4 -29.61 -5.66 -64.86
C LEU A 4 -29.66 -6.65 -63.68
N LEU A 5 -28.49 -7.13 -63.25
CA LEU A 5 -28.28 -7.77 -61.96
C LEU A 5 -28.10 -6.66 -60.90
N SER A 6 -28.96 -6.63 -59.88
CA SER A 6 -28.74 -5.82 -58.68
C SER A 6 -27.85 -6.61 -57.71
N ILE A 7 -26.60 -6.18 -57.56
CA ILE A 7 -25.69 -6.67 -56.53
C ILE A 7 -26.02 -5.94 -55.22
N VAL A 8 -26.51 -6.67 -54.22
CA VAL A 8 -26.62 -6.17 -52.84
C VAL A 8 -25.28 -6.42 -52.17
N LEU A 9 -24.51 -5.35 -51.97
CA LEU A 9 -23.27 -5.37 -51.20
C LEU A 9 -23.62 -5.31 -49.71
N LEU A 10 -23.49 -6.44 -49.01
CA LEU A 10 -23.67 -6.52 -47.56
C LEU A 10 -22.44 -5.92 -46.87
N LEU A 11 -22.50 -4.65 -46.48
CA LEU A 11 -21.52 -4.02 -45.60
C LEU A 11 -21.72 -4.57 -44.18
N THR A 12 -20.94 -5.58 -43.80
CA THR A 12 -20.76 -5.93 -42.39
C THR A 12 -19.99 -4.83 -41.70
N LEU A 13 -20.71 -3.92 -41.03
CA LEU A 13 -20.15 -3.02 -40.04
C LEU A 13 -19.53 -3.88 -38.91
N LEU A 14 -18.21 -4.01 -38.94
CA LEU A 14 -17.42 -4.44 -37.77
C LEU A 14 -17.63 -3.38 -36.69
N LEU A 15 -18.57 -3.64 -35.79
CA LEU A 15 -18.63 -2.93 -34.52
C LEU A 15 -17.26 -3.04 -33.84
N PRO A 16 -16.69 -1.95 -33.31
CA PRO A 16 -15.50 -2.06 -32.49
C PRO A 16 -15.86 -2.98 -31.33
N GLY A 17 -15.10 -4.07 -31.17
CA GLY A 17 -15.32 -5.05 -30.13
C GLY A 17 -15.47 -4.34 -28.79
N ALA A 18 -16.61 -4.55 -28.13
CA ALA A 18 -16.76 -4.22 -26.73
C ALA A 18 -15.57 -4.86 -26.01
N ALA A 19 -14.69 -4.03 -25.42
CA ALA A 19 -13.60 -4.52 -24.62
C ALA A 19 -14.19 -5.46 -23.57
N GLN A 20 -13.86 -6.74 -23.67
CA GLN A 20 -14.36 -7.76 -22.75
C GLN A 20 -14.05 -7.28 -21.33
N ALA A 21 -15.09 -7.04 -20.53
CA ALA A 21 -14.95 -6.57 -19.16
C ALA A 21 -14.06 -7.57 -18.41
N GLN A 22 -12.83 -7.18 -18.15
CA GLN A 22 -11.83 -8.09 -17.60
C GLN A 22 -12.09 -8.24 -16.10
N THR A 23 -12.37 -9.46 -15.66
CA THR A 23 -12.83 -9.79 -14.32
C THR A 23 -11.75 -9.62 -13.26
N ASP A 24 -12.18 -9.28 -12.04
CA ASP A 24 -11.31 -9.30 -10.86
C ASP A 24 -10.69 -10.69 -10.65
N THR A 25 -9.44 -10.72 -10.20
CA THR A 25 -8.66 -11.94 -10.00
C THR A 25 -8.24 -12.05 -8.54
N LEU A 26 -8.47 -13.22 -7.92
CA LEU A 26 -7.96 -13.53 -6.60
C LEU A 26 -6.45 -13.76 -6.66
N CYS A 27 -5.68 -12.99 -5.90
CA CYS A 27 -4.23 -12.94 -6.06
C CYS A 27 -3.48 -12.80 -4.73
N PHE A 28 -2.27 -13.38 -4.69
CA PHE A 28 -1.27 -13.11 -3.68
C PHE A 28 -0.11 -12.33 -4.31
N VAL A 29 0.04 -11.06 -3.94
CA VAL A 29 0.90 -10.10 -4.62
C VAL A 29 2.14 -9.82 -3.78
N GLN A 30 3.33 -9.97 -4.39
CA GLN A 30 4.56 -9.38 -3.86
C GLN A 30 4.74 -8.00 -4.50
N PHE A 31 4.68 -6.94 -3.70
CA PHE A 31 4.77 -5.56 -4.17
C PHE A 31 6.07 -4.92 -3.68
N ILE A 32 6.95 -4.52 -4.62
CA ILE A 32 8.24 -3.91 -4.30
C ILE A 32 8.14 -2.38 -4.31
N HIS A 33 8.32 -1.78 -3.15
CA HIS A 33 8.60 -0.35 -2.97
C HIS A 33 10.09 -0.12 -2.73
N PRO A 34 10.57 1.12 -2.90
CA PRO A 34 11.93 1.48 -2.52
C PRO A 34 12.21 1.15 -1.05
N GLY A 35 13.35 0.49 -0.81
CA GLY A 35 13.70 -0.02 0.52
C GLY A 35 14.68 0.82 1.31
N LEU A 36 15.05 2.02 0.86
CA LEU A 36 15.94 2.90 1.61
C LEU A 36 15.18 3.57 2.75
N GLU A 37 15.91 4.01 3.77
CA GLU A 37 15.39 4.80 4.88
C GLU A 37 15.44 6.30 4.55
N HIS A 38 14.45 7.05 5.03
CA HIS A 38 14.47 8.51 5.04
C HIS A 38 15.39 9.03 6.16
N GLN A 39 16.14 10.08 5.84
CA GLN A 39 16.95 10.83 6.80
C GLN A 39 16.20 12.10 7.22
N PRO A 40 16.42 12.62 8.44
CA PRO A 40 15.95 13.97 8.78
C PRO A 40 16.61 14.99 7.83
N ASP A 41 15.87 16.02 7.45
CA ASP A 41 16.39 17.18 6.70
C ASP A 41 16.52 18.43 7.58
N THR A 42 16.04 18.35 8.82
CA THR A 42 16.18 19.36 9.87
C THR A 42 16.52 18.68 11.19
N PRO A 43 17.07 19.42 12.19
CA PRO A 43 17.32 18.85 13.52
C PRO A 43 16.05 18.31 14.22
N SER A 44 14.88 18.84 13.87
CA SER A 44 13.60 18.49 14.50
C SER A 44 12.81 17.43 13.74
N GLY A 45 13.25 17.00 12.56
CA GLY A 45 12.44 16.10 11.75
C GLY A 45 12.76 16.06 10.26
N ARG A 46 11.72 15.72 9.51
CA ARG A 46 11.74 15.69 8.04
C ARG A 46 10.54 16.45 7.49
N SER A 47 10.80 17.31 6.51
CA SER A 47 9.76 17.96 5.71
C SER A 47 9.01 16.96 4.81
N TRP A 48 7.96 17.42 4.14
CA TRP A 48 7.21 16.58 3.21
C TRP A 48 8.12 16.17 2.04
N ASN A 49 8.16 14.88 1.75
CA ASN A 49 9.04 14.36 0.72
C ASN A 49 8.67 14.80 -0.69
N THR A 50 9.68 15.22 -1.46
CA THR A 50 9.60 15.56 -2.90
C THR A 50 10.50 14.67 -3.76
N ALA A 51 11.23 13.74 -3.14
CA ALA A 51 12.16 12.82 -3.79
C ALA A 51 11.55 11.41 -3.89
N PRO A 52 12.17 10.43 -4.57
CA PRO A 52 11.62 9.07 -4.62
C PRO A 52 11.28 8.51 -3.24
N HIS A 53 10.14 7.80 -3.14
CA HIS A 53 9.65 7.18 -1.91
C HIS A 53 10.73 6.43 -1.14
N ARG A 54 10.64 6.45 0.18
CA ARG A 54 11.50 5.67 1.09
C ARG A 54 10.68 5.22 2.30
N ARG A 55 11.35 4.58 3.25
CA ARG A 55 10.75 4.11 4.50
C ARG A 55 11.09 4.99 5.67
N LYS A 56 10.13 5.16 6.57
CA LYS A 56 10.35 5.72 7.91
C LYS A 56 10.10 4.62 8.92
N PHE A 57 10.87 4.67 10.00
CA PHE A 57 10.53 3.95 11.22
C PHE A 57 9.75 4.89 12.11
N LEU A 58 8.52 4.51 12.44
CA LEU A 58 7.50 5.38 12.99
C LEU A 58 7.11 4.94 14.39
N LEU A 59 6.95 5.91 15.29
CA LEU A 59 6.31 5.80 16.59
C LEU A 59 4.89 6.35 16.47
N ASN A 60 3.89 5.49 16.72
CA ASN A 60 2.48 5.90 16.68
C ASN A 60 1.66 5.07 17.69
N PRO A 61 0.65 5.65 18.37
CA PRO A 61 -0.34 4.86 19.10
C PRO A 61 -1.07 3.88 18.18
N GLY A 62 -1.54 2.77 18.73
CA GLY A 62 -2.26 1.77 17.95
C GLY A 62 -2.58 0.51 18.73
N ARG A 63 -2.88 -0.55 17.99
CA ARG A 63 -3.17 -1.88 18.53
C ARG A 63 -2.39 -2.96 17.80
N TYR A 64 -1.97 -3.99 18.55
CA TYR A 64 -1.16 -5.09 18.04
C TYR A 64 -1.58 -6.44 18.63
N GLN A 65 -1.22 -7.52 17.95
CA GLN A 65 -1.38 -8.89 18.43
C GLN A 65 -0.03 -9.59 18.48
N THR A 66 0.21 -10.33 19.55
CA THR A 66 1.42 -11.16 19.73
C THR A 66 1.25 -12.59 19.23
N ALA A 67 0.04 -12.95 18.78
CA ALA A 67 -0.28 -14.17 18.07
C ALA A 67 -1.57 -13.97 17.26
N LEU A 68 -1.77 -14.70 16.16
CA LEU A 68 -2.94 -14.58 15.27
C LEU A 68 -4.30 -14.69 15.99
N ALA A 69 -4.38 -15.52 17.03
CA ALA A 69 -5.60 -15.72 17.82
C ALA A 69 -5.65 -14.88 19.11
N ALA A 70 -4.65 -14.05 19.37
CA ALA A 70 -4.61 -13.22 20.58
C ALA A 70 -5.55 -12.02 20.46
N ALA A 71 -6.13 -11.57 21.57
CA ALA A 71 -6.84 -10.30 21.60
C ALA A 71 -5.86 -9.14 21.31
N PRO A 72 -6.25 -8.14 20.50
CA PRO A 72 -5.42 -6.95 20.28
C PRO A 72 -5.15 -6.19 21.58
N GLN A 73 -3.90 -5.80 21.78
CA GLN A 73 -3.43 -4.96 22.88
C GLN A 73 -3.21 -3.54 22.38
N SER A 74 -3.52 -2.54 23.20
CA SER A 74 -3.27 -1.12 22.86
C SER A 74 -1.90 -0.69 23.37
N GLY A 75 -1.24 0.20 22.63
CA GLY A 75 0.04 0.77 23.06
C GLY A 75 0.63 1.71 22.02
N HIS A 76 1.76 2.32 22.36
CA HIS A 76 2.60 2.96 21.36
C HIS A 76 3.36 1.87 20.60
N LEU A 77 3.36 1.94 19.29
CA LEU A 77 4.00 0.96 18.41
C LEU A 77 5.15 1.63 17.69
N VAL A 78 6.23 0.88 17.52
CA VAL A 78 7.25 1.18 16.52
C VAL A 78 7.09 0.24 15.34
N PHE A 79 7.17 0.77 14.11
CA PHE A 79 7.04 -0.01 12.88
C PHE A 79 7.67 0.69 11.69
N TRP A 80 8.00 -0.09 10.66
CA TRP A 80 8.41 0.44 9.37
C TRP A 80 7.18 0.72 8.51
N GLY A 81 7.17 1.86 7.82
CA GLY A 81 6.11 2.20 6.88
C GLY A 81 6.55 3.21 5.83
N GLU A 82 5.71 3.37 4.83
CA GLU A 82 5.74 4.55 3.97
C GLU A 82 4.95 5.68 4.66
N TYR A 83 5.55 6.87 4.74
CA TYR A 83 4.87 8.05 5.25
C TYR A 83 5.61 9.29 4.72
N GLU A 84 5.01 9.95 3.74
CA GLU A 84 5.62 11.06 3.01
C GLU A 84 5.39 12.45 3.64
N PRO A 85 4.27 12.73 4.33
CA PRO A 85 4.08 14.00 5.04
C PRO A 85 5.17 14.28 6.10
N PRO A 86 5.21 15.52 6.62
CA PRO A 86 6.19 15.90 7.63
C PRO A 86 6.14 15.00 8.86
N THR A 87 7.30 14.86 9.50
CA THR A 87 7.48 14.03 10.70
C THR A 87 8.43 14.70 11.66
N HIS A 88 8.19 14.55 12.96
CA HIS A 88 9.16 14.95 13.99
C HIS A 88 10.16 13.83 14.26
N LEU A 89 11.44 14.18 14.39
CA LEU A 89 12.48 13.26 14.83
C LEU A 89 12.33 13.03 16.33
N VAL A 90 12.14 11.77 16.71
CA VAL A 90 12.01 11.34 18.12
C VAL A 90 13.37 10.93 18.65
N GLN A 91 14.10 10.12 17.88
CA GLN A 91 15.37 9.55 18.31
C GLN A 91 16.24 9.18 17.12
N THR A 92 17.56 9.31 17.29
CA THR A 92 18.56 8.72 16.39
C THR A 92 19.16 7.50 17.06
N TYR A 93 19.32 6.40 16.32
CA TYR A 93 19.97 5.18 16.79
C TYR A 93 21.45 5.21 16.36
N PRO A 94 22.40 5.57 17.26
CA PRO A 94 23.81 5.70 16.90
C PRO A 94 24.47 4.36 16.53
N VAL A 95 23.91 3.26 17.03
CA VAL A 95 24.33 1.89 16.73
C VAL A 95 23.08 1.08 16.39
N PRO A 96 22.58 1.17 15.16
CA PRO A 96 21.37 0.46 14.76
C PRO A 96 21.62 -1.04 14.67
N VAL A 97 20.58 -1.86 14.84
CA VAL A 97 20.67 -3.27 14.46
C VAL A 97 20.97 -3.40 12.97
N SER A 98 21.56 -4.52 12.55
CA SER A 98 21.81 -4.80 11.13
C SER A 98 20.51 -4.74 10.33
N ASP A 99 20.49 -3.91 9.26
CA ASP A 99 19.30 -3.62 8.44
C ASP A 99 18.12 -2.98 9.22
N GLY A 100 18.42 -2.45 10.40
CA GLY A 100 17.50 -1.69 11.25
C GLY A 100 17.48 -0.19 10.96
N PRO A 101 16.63 0.55 11.69
CA PRO A 101 16.44 1.97 11.49
C PRO A 101 17.58 2.77 12.11
N GLN A 102 17.95 3.86 11.47
CA GLN A 102 18.80 4.89 12.04
C GLN A 102 18.00 5.98 12.73
N TYR A 103 16.74 6.18 12.36
CA TYR A 103 15.92 7.28 12.86
C TYR A 103 14.52 6.80 13.24
N LEU A 104 14.05 7.21 14.41
CA LEU A 104 12.67 7.08 14.83
C LEU A 104 11.95 8.41 14.63
N PHE A 105 10.84 8.36 13.92
CA PHE A 105 10.00 9.52 13.63
C PHE A 105 8.62 9.37 14.26
N THR A 106 7.91 10.47 14.46
CA THR A 106 6.45 10.46 14.70
C THR A 106 5.75 11.31 13.63
N PRO A 107 4.58 10.88 13.13
CA PRO A 107 3.78 11.66 12.18
C PRO A 107 3.51 13.10 12.65
N ALA A 108 3.69 14.07 11.76
CA ALA A 108 3.34 15.48 11.95
C ALA A 108 2.56 15.97 10.71
N PRO A 109 1.32 15.47 10.51
CA PRO A 109 0.56 15.74 9.31
C PRO A 109 0.29 17.24 9.15
N VAL A 110 0.33 17.70 7.90
CA VAL A 110 -0.06 19.06 7.52
C VAL A 110 -0.99 18.99 6.31
N PRO A 111 -1.89 19.97 6.10
CA PRO A 111 -2.73 19.97 4.91
C PRO A 111 -1.88 20.16 3.65
N PHE A 112 -2.23 19.46 2.58
CA PHE A 112 -1.76 19.74 1.23
C PHE A 112 -2.46 20.99 0.67
N TYR A 113 -1.72 21.86 -0.03
CA TYR A 113 -2.22 23.04 -0.70
C TYR A 113 -1.89 23.06 -2.20
N PRO A 114 -2.75 23.61 -3.08
CA PRO A 114 -2.51 23.64 -4.53
C PRO A 114 -1.24 24.37 -5.01
N ASN A 115 -0.62 25.19 -4.15
CA ASN A 115 0.62 25.90 -4.46
C ASN A 115 1.87 25.20 -3.91
N ASP A 116 1.71 24.03 -3.31
CA ASP A 116 2.84 23.20 -2.87
C ASP A 116 3.64 22.72 -4.10
N PRO A 117 4.95 22.43 -3.92
CA PRO A 117 5.69 21.70 -4.93
C PRO A 117 5.07 20.31 -5.17
N PRO A 118 5.47 19.56 -6.22
CA PRO A 118 5.08 18.16 -6.36
C PRO A 118 5.54 17.33 -5.15
N LEU A 119 4.62 17.08 -4.24
CA LEU A 119 4.80 16.30 -3.02
C LEU A 119 4.52 14.82 -3.30
N MET A 120 5.21 13.93 -2.59
CA MET A 120 4.96 12.49 -2.68
C MET A 120 3.76 12.07 -1.83
N ASN A 121 3.00 11.10 -2.33
CA ASN A 121 1.86 10.50 -1.64
C ASN A 121 2.27 9.38 -0.69
N THR A 122 1.51 9.16 0.38
CA THR A 122 1.65 7.96 1.23
C THR A 122 0.73 6.86 0.74
N ASP A 123 1.29 5.75 0.25
CA ASP A 123 0.49 4.59 -0.17
C ASP A 123 1.31 3.30 -0.08
N PRO A 124 0.92 2.26 0.69
CA PRO A 124 -0.34 2.14 1.41
C PRO A 124 -0.42 3.06 2.63
N PHE A 125 -1.64 3.44 3.01
CA PHE A 125 -1.94 4.23 4.19
C PHE A 125 -2.50 3.33 5.29
N VAL A 126 -1.75 3.16 6.38
CA VAL A 126 -2.05 2.18 7.44
C VAL A 126 -2.75 2.79 8.67
N PHE A 127 -3.11 4.07 8.61
CA PHE A 127 -3.61 4.84 9.75
C PHE A 127 -5.15 4.95 9.74
N GLY A 128 -5.75 4.93 10.92
CA GLY A 128 -7.20 5.07 11.11
C GLY A 128 -7.96 3.75 11.02
N ASN A 129 -9.22 3.83 10.60
CA ASN A 129 -10.19 2.73 10.75
C ASN A 129 -9.86 1.49 9.93
N HIS A 130 -9.20 1.65 8.79
CA HIS A 130 -8.84 0.56 7.88
C HIS A 130 -7.58 0.96 7.12
N PHE A 131 -6.83 -0.02 6.64
CA PHE A 131 -5.73 0.26 5.72
C PHE A 131 -6.31 0.63 4.37
N ILE A 132 -5.67 1.56 3.67
CA ILE A 132 -6.08 2.02 2.35
C ILE A 132 -4.91 1.84 1.38
N TYR A 133 -5.21 1.36 0.19
CA TYR A 133 -4.24 1.28 -0.91
C TYR A 133 -4.87 1.81 -2.20
N SER A 134 -4.22 2.73 -2.89
CA SER A 134 -4.75 3.34 -4.11
C SER A 134 -3.65 3.79 -5.06
N ILE A 135 -3.92 3.75 -6.37
CA ILE A 135 -3.12 4.39 -7.44
C ILE A 135 -1.72 3.79 -7.70
N CYS A 136 -0.86 3.54 -6.70
CA CYS A 136 0.52 3.11 -6.93
C CYS A 136 0.56 1.82 -7.76
N LYS A 137 1.26 1.84 -8.91
CA LYS A 137 1.32 0.75 -9.90
C LYS A 137 -0.03 0.31 -10.49
N GLN A 138 -1.13 1.00 -10.20
CA GLN A 138 -2.44 0.70 -10.78
C GLN A 138 -2.57 1.20 -12.21
N ASN A 139 -1.78 2.19 -12.61
CA ASN A 139 -1.71 2.68 -13.99
C ASN A 139 -0.27 2.66 -14.49
N ASN A 140 -0.08 2.46 -15.79
CA ASN A 140 1.19 2.68 -16.48
C ASN A 140 0.94 3.36 -17.84
N LYS A 141 2.00 3.55 -18.64
CA LYS A 141 1.89 4.20 -19.96
C LYS A 141 0.92 3.53 -20.94
N ARG A 142 0.54 2.27 -20.70
CA ARG A 142 -0.40 1.46 -21.50
C ARG A 142 -1.80 1.40 -20.89
N GLY A 143 -2.05 2.10 -19.78
CA GLY A 143 -3.34 2.13 -19.09
C GLY A 143 -3.37 1.35 -17.76
N PRO A 144 -4.56 0.95 -17.30
CA PRO A 144 -4.76 0.18 -16.07
C PRO A 144 -3.95 -1.11 -16.03
N THR A 145 -3.40 -1.45 -14.87
CA THR A 145 -2.67 -2.70 -14.63
C THR A 145 -3.54 -3.71 -13.89
N ALA A 146 -3.05 -4.94 -13.75
CA ALA A 146 -3.69 -5.97 -12.94
C ALA A 146 -3.88 -5.57 -11.47
N MET A 147 -3.14 -4.56 -10.96
CA MET A 147 -3.35 -4.04 -9.61
C MET A 147 -4.71 -3.36 -9.44
N GLN A 148 -5.41 -2.93 -10.50
CA GLN A 148 -6.80 -2.42 -10.40
C GLN A 148 -7.86 -3.53 -10.33
N ARG A 149 -7.46 -4.80 -10.42
CA ARG A 149 -8.39 -5.93 -10.62
C ARG A 149 -8.18 -7.03 -9.60
N LEU A 150 -7.84 -6.66 -8.37
CA LEU A 150 -7.74 -7.61 -7.27
C LEU A 150 -9.12 -7.90 -6.73
N ALA A 151 -9.48 -9.17 -6.69
CA ALA A 151 -10.71 -9.61 -6.06
C ALA A 151 -10.63 -9.46 -4.53
N ARG A 152 -11.78 -9.34 -3.87
CA ARG A 152 -11.87 -9.47 -2.42
C ARG A 152 -11.23 -10.77 -1.95
N GLY A 153 -10.52 -10.71 -0.83
CA GLY A 153 -9.70 -11.80 -0.30
C GLY A 153 -8.28 -11.85 -0.85
N SER A 154 -7.93 -11.05 -1.87
CA SER A 154 -6.54 -10.95 -2.33
C SER A 154 -5.63 -10.36 -1.23
N VAL A 155 -4.36 -10.77 -1.24
CA VAL A 155 -3.35 -10.31 -0.28
C VAL A 155 -2.23 -9.59 -1.04
N ILE A 156 -1.79 -8.46 -0.52
CA ILE A 156 -0.65 -7.70 -1.04
C ILE A 156 0.40 -7.58 0.06
N LEU A 157 1.62 -8.03 -0.24
CA LEU A 157 2.79 -7.82 0.61
C LEU A 157 3.56 -6.61 0.09
N PHE A 158 3.44 -5.47 0.77
CA PHE A 158 4.27 -4.31 0.53
C PHE A 158 5.61 -4.48 1.24
N GLY A 159 6.69 -4.31 0.49
CA GLY A 159 8.02 -4.51 1.03
C GLY A 159 9.12 -4.14 0.05
N SER A 160 10.31 -4.68 0.29
CA SER A 160 11.50 -4.39 -0.51
C SER A 160 12.39 -5.61 -0.68
N GLY A 161 13.04 -5.72 -1.84
CA GLY A 161 14.18 -6.61 -2.00
C GLY A 161 15.41 -6.05 -1.26
N ARG A 162 16.08 -6.87 -0.44
CA ARG A 162 17.33 -6.53 0.25
C ARG A 162 18.47 -7.41 -0.26
N GLY A 163 19.57 -6.78 -0.64
CA GLY A 163 20.78 -7.48 -1.11
C GLY A 163 20.59 -8.35 -2.35
N ARG A 164 19.43 -8.29 -3.03
CA ARG A 164 18.98 -9.24 -4.07
C ARG A 164 18.92 -10.71 -3.59
N THR A 165 18.80 -10.92 -2.28
CA THR A 165 18.81 -12.26 -1.67
C THR A 165 17.62 -12.54 -0.77
N ARG A 166 16.83 -11.52 -0.42
CA ARG A 166 15.62 -11.68 0.39
C ARG A 166 14.61 -10.59 0.11
N PHE A 167 13.33 -10.92 0.27
CA PHE A 167 12.25 -9.97 0.39
C PHE A 167 11.96 -9.67 1.86
N VAL A 168 11.86 -8.39 2.23
CA VAL A 168 11.43 -7.95 3.57
C VAL A 168 10.12 -7.19 3.47
N VAL A 169 9.19 -7.46 4.38
CA VAL A 169 7.83 -6.89 4.37
C VAL A 169 7.69 -5.75 5.37
N ASP A 170 6.94 -4.72 5.01
CA ASP A 170 6.54 -3.63 5.91
C ASP A 170 5.02 -3.57 6.11
N THR A 171 4.21 -4.00 5.14
CA THR A 171 2.75 -4.04 5.28
C THR A 171 2.17 -5.26 4.59
N VAL A 172 1.23 -5.93 5.26
CA VAL A 172 0.37 -6.99 4.70
C VAL A 172 -1.03 -6.43 4.58
N PHE A 173 -1.53 -6.35 3.35
CA PHE A 173 -2.84 -5.78 3.04
C PHE A 173 -3.77 -6.87 2.51
N VAL A 174 -4.94 -7.00 3.12
CA VAL A 174 -5.99 -7.94 2.68
C VAL A 174 -7.12 -7.13 2.07
N VAL A 175 -7.40 -7.35 0.79
CA VAL A 175 -8.48 -6.64 0.08
C VAL A 175 -9.83 -7.09 0.61
N ARG A 176 -10.54 -6.21 1.30
CA ARG A 176 -11.91 -6.46 1.77
C ARG A 176 -12.94 -5.93 0.80
N ASP A 177 -12.78 -4.66 0.43
CA ASP A 177 -13.70 -3.90 -0.40
C ASP A 177 -12.91 -2.93 -1.28
N TYR A 178 -13.61 -2.29 -2.20
CA TYR A 178 -13.03 -1.27 -3.05
C TYR A 178 -14.05 -0.27 -3.57
N VAL A 179 -13.56 0.89 -4.00
CA VAL A 179 -14.31 1.93 -4.71
C VAL A 179 -13.55 2.30 -5.99
N ASP A 180 -14.20 2.17 -7.14
CA ASP A 180 -13.64 2.60 -8.42
C ASP A 180 -13.86 4.11 -8.60
N CYS A 181 -12.78 4.83 -8.84
CA CYS A 181 -12.75 6.29 -8.90
C CYS A 181 -12.04 6.80 -10.15
N THR A 182 -12.27 8.07 -10.46
CA THR A 182 -11.46 8.85 -11.38
C THR A 182 -10.94 10.11 -10.69
N LEU A 183 -9.93 10.77 -11.25
CA LEU A 183 -9.43 12.04 -10.73
C LEU A 183 -10.47 13.17 -10.75
N ASN A 184 -11.58 13.00 -11.48
CA ASN A 184 -12.68 13.98 -11.49
C ASN A 184 -13.76 13.69 -10.43
N THR A 185 -13.81 12.47 -9.89
CA THR A 185 -14.91 12.00 -9.03
C THR A 185 -14.46 11.63 -7.63
N TYR A 186 -13.15 11.45 -7.41
CA TYR A 186 -12.61 10.91 -6.16
C TYR A 186 -13.02 11.71 -4.91
N ARG A 187 -13.11 13.04 -4.99
CA ARG A 187 -13.51 13.89 -3.85
C ARG A 187 -14.88 13.52 -3.34
N GLU A 188 -15.87 13.47 -4.23
CA GLU A 188 -17.26 13.18 -3.89
C GLU A 188 -17.44 11.71 -3.50
N GLN A 189 -16.85 10.80 -4.27
CA GLN A 189 -17.02 9.35 -4.05
C GLN A 189 -16.33 8.84 -2.78
N LEU A 190 -15.25 9.50 -2.34
CA LEU A 190 -14.46 9.05 -1.20
C LEU A 190 -14.69 9.85 0.07
N ALA A 191 -15.47 10.94 0.04
CA ALA A 191 -15.69 11.83 1.19
C ALA A 191 -16.11 11.10 2.48
N ASP A 192 -16.99 10.09 2.33
CA ASP A 192 -17.49 9.28 3.46
C ASP A 192 -16.77 7.91 3.59
N VAL A 193 -15.79 7.64 2.72
CA VAL A 193 -15.06 6.37 2.67
C VAL A 193 -13.73 6.48 3.40
N VAL A 194 -13.01 7.59 3.20
CA VAL A 194 -11.67 7.80 3.73
C VAL A 194 -11.62 9.06 4.59
N PRO A 195 -10.74 9.13 5.60
CA PRO A 195 -10.62 10.32 6.42
C PRO A 195 -10.02 11.50 5.63
N PRO A 196 -10.32 12.77 6.02
CA PRO A 196 -9.72 13.97 5.41
C PRO A 196 -8.19 13.89 5.31
N GLU A 197 -7.54 13.32 6.32
CA GLU A 197 -6.09 13.16 6.38
C GLU A 197 -5.54 12.29 5.24
N TYR A 198 -6.31 11.32 4.74
CA TYR A 198 -5.93 10.53 3.58
C TYR A 198 -5.98 11.34 2.28
N PHE A 199 -6.93 12.28 2.14
CA PHE A 199 -6.95 13.18 0.99
C PHE A 199 -5.63 13.96 0.92
N HIS A 200 -5.26 14.62 2.01
CA HIS A 200 -4.04 15.43 2.04
C HIS A 200 -2.77 14.59 1.91
N ALA A 201 -2.67 13.45 2.60
CA ALA A 201 -1.45 12.65 2.60
C ALA A 201 -1.24 11.81 1.32
N ALA A 202 -2.31 11.49 0.57
CA ALA A 202 -2.25 10.55 -0.54
C ALA A 202 -2.89 11.06 -1.84
N LEU A 203 -4.17 11.47 -1.82
CA LEU A 203 -4.92 11.73 -3.05
C LEU A 203 -4.60 13.08 -3.69
N GLU A 204 -4.49 14.14 -2.89
CA GLU A 204 -4.19 15.49 -3.38
C GLU A 204 -2.80 15.61 -4.04
N PRO A 205 -1.72 15.07 -3.46
CA PRO A 205 -0.41 15.09 -4.11
C PRO A 205 -0.43 14.43 -5.49
N ILE A 206 -1.17 13.31 -5.64
CA ILE A 206 -1.29 12.58 -6.91
C ILE A 206 -2.11 13.36 -7.92
N ALA A 207 -3.26 13.90 -7.51
CA ALA A 207 -4.13 14.68 -8.38
C ALA A 207 -3.37 15.89 -8.94
N TYR A 208 -2.64 16.58 -8.07
CA TYR A 208 -1.78 17.69 -8.45
C TYR A 208 -0.62 17.26 -9.36
N GLU A 209 0.10 16.18 -9.05
CA GLU A 209 1.17 15.69 -9.91
C GLU A 209 0.66 15.35 -11.32
N THR A 210 -0.51 14.71 -11.41
CA THR A 210 -1.14 14.37 -12.69
C THR A 210 -1.44 15.62 -13.51
N GLN A 211 -1.99 16.66 -12.88
CA GLN A 211 -2.27 17.95 -13.50
C GLN A 211 -0.99 18.64 -13.98
N VAL A 212 0.02 18.76 -13.12
CA VAL A 212 1.30 19.43 -13.44
C VAL A 212 2.05 18.71 -14.56
N ARG A 213 1.98 17.37 -14.61
CA ARG A 213 2.62 16.56 -15.65
C ARG A 213 1.80 16.41 -16.93
N ASN A 214 0.64 17.06 -17.01
CA ASN A 214 -0.31 17.00 -18.12
C ASN A 214 -0.60 15.55 -18.56
N LEU A 215 -0.76 14.65 -17.59
CA LEU A 215 -1.08 13.26 -17.85
C LEU A 215 -2.58 13.14 -18.18
N THR A 216 -2.91 12.37 -19.22
CA THR A 216 -4.30 12.23 -19.68
C THR A 216 -5.21 11.68 -18.56
N PRO A 217 -6.29 12.38 -18.16
CA PRO A 217 -7.17 12.01 -17.04
C PRO A 217 -8.01 10.72 -17.21
N SER A 218 -7.69 9.84 -18.15
CA SER A 218 -8.43 8.58 -18.34
C SER A 218 -8.08 7.49 -17.33
N ALA A 219 -7.21 7.79 -16.36
CA ALA A 219 -6.77 6.84 -15.36
C ALA A 219 -7.87 6.64 -14.31
N THR A 220 -8.79 5.71 -14.58
CA THR A 220 -9.50 5.05 -13.48
C THR A 220 -8.48 4.51 -12.50
N PHE A 221 -8.82 4.54 -11.23
CA PHE A 221 -8.07 3.84 -10.20
C PHE A 221 -9.05 3.23 -9.22
N ARG A 222 -8.60 2.22 -8.50
CA ARG A 222 -9.39 1.52 -7.50
C ARG A 222 -8.80 1.81 -6.14
N LEU A 223 -9.59 2.44 -5.28
CA LEU A 223 -9.27 2.54 -3.86
C LEU A 223 -9.62 1.21 -3.20
N TYR A 224 -8.63 0.49 -2.70
CA TYR A 224 -8.84 -0.71 -1.92
C TYR A 224 -8.95 -0.39 -0.43
N ILE A 225 -9.87 -1.08 0.22
CA ILE A 225 -10.13 -1.01 1.66
C ILE A 225 -9.68 -2.34 2.28
N GLY A 226 -8.80 -2.24 3.27
CA GLY A 226 -8.23 -3.36 3.98
C GLY A 226 -9.21 -4.04 4.95
N ALA A 227 -9.15 -5.36 5.07
CA ALA A 227 -9.84 -6.06 6.15
C ALA A 227 -9.20 -5.74 7.51
N THR A 228 -10.01 -5.65 8.57
CA THR A 228 -9.55 -5.40 9.95
C THR A 228 -9.79 -6.63 10.83
N VAL A 229 -9.25 -6.65 12.04
CA VAL A 229 -9.52 -7.73 13.00
C VAL A 229 -11.00 -7.81 13.36
N GLU A 230 -11.70 -6.68 13.44
CA GLU A 230 -13.14 -6.60 13.72
C GLU A 230 -13.99 -6.98 12.50
N LYS A 231 -13.46 -6.73 11.31
CA LYS A 231 -14.08 -7.01 10.03
C LYS A 231 -13.10 -7.80 9.15
N PRO A 232 -12.83 -9.08 9.49
CA PRO A 232 -11.94 -9.91 8.70
C PRO A 232 -12.65 -10.37 7.42
N PHE A 233 -11.87 -10.72 6.40
CA PHE A 233 -12.37 -11.38 5.19
C PHE A 233 -11.90 -12.83 5.21
N ALA A 234 -12.84 -13.77 5.40
CA ALA A 234 -12.53 -15.20 5.59
C ALA A 234 -11.43 -15.45 6.64
N GLY A 235 -11.51 -14.75 7.77
CA GLY A 235 -10.52 -14.84 8.86
C GLY A 235 -9.22 -14.05 8.63
N MET A 236 -8.97 -13.55 7.42
CA MET A 236 -7.79 -12.73 7.11
C MET A 236 -8.04 -11.25 7.39
N TYR A 237 -6.97 -10.54 7.78
CA TYR A 237 -6.98 -9.08 8.01
C TYR A 237 -5.62 -8.47 7.70
N SER A 238 -5.62 -7.17 7.43
CA SER A 238 -4.42 -6.38 7.17
C SER A 238 -3.65 -6.12 8.46
N PHE A 239 -2.32 -6.09 8.38
CA PHE A 239 -1.44 -5.76 9.49
C PHE A 239 -0.07 -5.28 9.00
N PHE A 240 0.71 -4.66 9.87
CA PHE A 240 2.13 -4.36 9.64
C PHE A 240 3.00 -5.00 10.75
N PRO A 241 4.24 -5.44 10.47
CA PRO A 241 5.14 -5.88 11.53
C PRO A 241 5.47 -4.72 12.49
N CYS A 242 5.34 -4.94 13.79
CA CYS A 242 5.61 -3.92 14.80
C CYS A 242 6.25 -4.49 16.07
N GLN A 243 6.71 -3.60 16.93
CA GLN A 243 6.97 -3.90 18.33
C GLN A 243 6.29 -2.84 19.22
N PRO A 244 5.80 -3.20 20.41
CA PRO A 244 5.43 -2.22 21.42
C PRO A 244 6.63 -1.35 21.76
N ALA A 245 6.44 -0.04 21.76
CA ALA A 245 7.45 0.92 22.18
C ALA A 245 7.64 0.79 23.70
N ALA A 246 8.68 0.07 24.11
CA ALA A 246 9.11 0.05 25.51
C ALA A 246 10.15 1.16 25.74
N THR A 247 10.06 1.81 26.90
CA THR A 247 11.08 2.76 27.36
C THR A 247 12.45 2.07 27.35
N GLY A 248 13.42 2.59 26.59
CA GLY A 248 14.78 2.06 26.55
C GLY A 248 15.06 0.99 25.49
N GLN A 249 14.16 0.71 24.55
CA GLN A 249 14.47 -0.09 23.35
C GLN A 249 15.59 0.60 22.53
N PRO A 250 16.82 0.06 22.53
CA PRO A 250 17.97 0.88 22.17
C PRO A 250 18.20 1.00 20.65
N GLN A 251 17.54 0.21 19.80
CA GLN A 251 18.02 0.01 18.41
C GLN A 251 16.93 -0.24 17.33
N GLY A 252 15.63 -0.21 17.67
CA GLY A 252 14.56 -0.57 16.74
C GLY A 252 14.65 -2.03 16.25
N PHE A 253 14.02 -2.36 15.11
CA PHE A 253 14.10 -3.70 14.51
C PHE A 253 14.24 -3.65 12.99
N ALA A 254 14.85 -4.68 12.38
CA ALA A 254 14.91 -4.83 10.93
C ALA A 254 13.58 -5.37 10.37
N ARG A 255 13.16 -4.92 9.19
CA ARG A 255 11.95 -5.47 8.54
C ARG A 255 12.05 -6.99 8.40
N PRO A 256 11.01 -7.76 8.77
CA PRO A 256 11.07 -9.22 8.74
C PRO A 256 11.21 -9.74 7.32
N ALA A 257 12.08 -10.72 7.15
CA ALA A 257 12.24 -11.41 5.88
C ALA A 257 11.12 -12.43 5.71
N ILE A 258 10.55 -12.51 4.50
CA ILE A 258 9.53 -13.50 4.16
C ILE A 258 10.12 -14.43 3.11
N HIS A 259 10.06 -15.73 3.38
CA HIS A 259 10.53 -16.75 2.47
C HIS A 259 9.39 -17.68 2.07
N ARG A 260 9.03 -17.66 0.79
CA ARG A 260 8.10 -18.64 0.23
C ARG A 260 8.44 -18.96 -1.23
N PRO A 261 9.20 -20.04 -1.50
CA PRO A 261 9.59 -20.43 -2.84
C PRO A 261 8.38 -20.53 -3.79
N GLY A 262 8.53 -20.04 -5.01
CA GLY A 262 7.47 -20.03 -6.02
C GLY A 262 6.46 -18.88 -5.91
N ILE A 263 6.29 -18.30 -4.72
CA ILE A 263 5.40 -17.15 -4.47
C ILE A 263 6.20 -15.84 -4.37
N ILE A 264 7.29 -15.86 -3.61
CA ILE A 264 8.19 -14.72 -3.39
C ILE A 264 9.42 -14.86 -4.29
N THR A 265 9.79 -13.74 -4.93
CA THR A 265 11.03 -13.61 -5.70
C THR A 265 12.01 -12.74 -4.93
N ASP A 266 13.02 -13.37 -4.32
CA ASP A 266 13.96 -12.72 -3.41
C ASP A 266 14.89 -11.70 -4.08
N ASN A 267 15.17 -11.87 -5.37
CA ASN A 267 16.01 -10.97 -6.16
C ASN A 267 15.22 -9.87 -6.89
N LEU A 268 13.91 -9.77 -6.67
CA LEU A 268 13.07 -8.73 -7.28
C LEU A 268 13.35 -7.37 -6.61
N THR A 269 13.89 -6.43 -7.37
CA THR A 269 14.28 -5.10 -6.86
C THR A 269 13.30 -3.98 -7.18
N GLN A 270 12.32 -4.23 -8.05
CA GLN A 270 11.30 -3.27 -8.43
C GLN A 270 10.06 -3.95 -9.01
N GLY A 271 8.93 -3.25 -9.00
CA GLY A 271 7.68 -3.70 -9.62
C GLY A 271 6.87 -4.59 -8.68
N GLN A 272 6.05 -5.45 -9.27
CA GLN A 272 5.15 -6.33 -8.54
C GLN A 272 5.11 -7.70 -9.22
N ARG A 273 5.02 -8.75 -8.43
CA ARG A 273 4.75 -10.12 -8.88
C ARG A 273 3.34 -10.48 -8.49
N MET A 274 2.51 -10.72 -9.49
CA MET A 274 1.16 -11.24 -9.32
C MET A 274 1.24 -12.76 -9.24
N ASN A 275 0.68 -13.37 -8.20
CA ASN A 275 0.48 -14.81 -8.11
C ASN A 275 -1.02 -15.12 -7.97
N PRO A 276 -1.76 -15.28 -9.08
CA PRO A 276 -3.17 -15.68 -9.04
C PRO A 276 -3.34 -17.00 -8.27
N GLN A 277 -4.39 -17.09 -7.47
CA GLN A 277 -4.70 -18.28 -6.67
C GLN A 277 -5.98 -18.95 -7.16
N SER A 278 -6.08 -20.27 -6.99
CA SER A 278 -7.25 -21.06 -7.39
C SER A 278 -8.49 -20.72 -6.57
N ASP A 279 -8.31 -20.46 -5.29
CA ASP A 279 -9.37 -20.28 -4.32
C ASP A 279 -8.88 -19.51 -3.08
N LEU A 280 -9.84 -19.21 -2.20
CA LEU A 280 -9.61 -18.42 -0.99
C LEU A 280 -8.80 -19.16 0.08
N ALA A 281 -8.90 -20.49 0.13
CA ALA A 281 -8.18 -21.29 1.11
C ALA A 281 -6.66 -21.24 0.85
N ALA A 282 -6.26 -21.30 -0.43
CA ALA A 282 -4.87 -21.12 -0.83
C ALA A 282 -4.31 -19.74 -0.43
N VAL A 283 -5.10 -18.67 -0.62
CA VAL A 283 -4.68 -17.32 -0.18
C VAL A 283 -4.55 -17.24 1.35
N GLN A 284 -5.51 -17.83 2.07
CA GLN A 284 -5.52 -17.85 3.53
C GLN A 284 -4.32 -18.60 4.10
N GLU A 285 -3.92 -19.72 3.50
CA GLU A 285 -2.72 -20.46 3.90
C GLU A 285 -1.46 -19.59 3.74
N LEU A 286 -1.31 -18.90 2.60
CA LEU A 286 -0.19 -18.00 2.35
C LEU A 286 -0.17 -16.80 3.31
N TRP A 287 -1.33 -16.21 3.60
CA TRP A 287 -1.45 -15.12 4.58
C TRP A 287 -1.06 -15.58 5.98
N GLN A 288 -1.52 -16.76 6.40
CA GLN A 288 -1.20 -17.33 7.70
C GLN A 288 0.29 -17.65 7.82
N ASP A 289 0.90 -18.22 6.77
CA ASP A 289 2.34 -18.47 6.71
C ASP A 289 3.15 -17.18 6.89
N VAL A 290 2.78 -16.09 6.19
CA VAL A 290 3.44 -14.78 6.37
C VAL A 290 3.32 -14.26 7.81
N ALA A 291 2.11 -14.31 8.39
CA ALA A 291 1.91 -13.85 9.76
C ALA A 291 2.74 -14.68 10.76
N GLN A 292 2.80 -16.00 10.58
CA GLN A 292 3.61 -16.89 11.41
C GLN A 292 5.11 -16.62 11.26
N GLN A 293 5.61 -16.36 10.05
CA GLN A 293 7.01 -15.99 9.82
C GLN A 293 7.39 -14.68 10.51
N ILE A 294 6.49 -13.69 10.55
CA ILE A 294 6.71 -12.42 11.26
C ILE A 294 6.76 -12.64 12.77
N LEU A 295 5.81 -13.39 13.31
CA LEU A 295 5.76 -13.74 14.74
C LEU A 295 7.00 -14.54 15.17
N ALA A 296 7.45 -15.49 14.35
CA ALA A 296 8.65 -16.29 14.60
C ALA A 296 9.95 -15.46 14.61
N GLN A 297 9.95 -14.28 13.97
CA GLN A 297 11.04 -13.31 14.02
C GLN A 297 10.97 -12.39 15.25
N GLY A 298 10.10 -12.67 16.22
CA GLY A 298 9.99 -11.92 17.48
C GLY A 298 9.28 -10.58 17.35
N LEU A 299 8.51 -10.39 16.27
CA LEU A 299 7.69 -9.20 16.04
C LEU A 299 6.22 -9.48 16.35
N ALA A 300 5.47 -8.42 16.60
CA ALA A 300 4.01 -8.45 16.72
C ALA A 300 3.34 -8.02 15.40
N LEU A 301 2.04 -8.28 15.29
CA LEU A 301 1.20 -7.86 14.17
C LEU A 301 0.46 -6.58 14.57
N GLY A 302 0.86 -5.43 14.05
CA GLY A 302 0.17 -4.16 14.21
C GLY A 302 -1.08 -4.14 13.34
N VAL A 303 -2.25 -4.11 13.98
CA VAL A 303 -3.56 -4.24 13.32
C VAL A 303 -4.33 -2.92 13.24
N HIS A 304 -3.80 -1.88 13.88
CA HIS A 304 -4.34 -0.53 13.86
C HIS A 304 -3.22 0.44 14.24
N ALA A 305 -3.05 1.52 13.46
CA ALA A 305 -2.33 2.70 13.87
C ALA A 305 -3.33 3.85 13.97
N ASP A 306 -3.33 4.58 15.09
CA ASP A 306 -4.19 5.73 15.27
C ASP A 306 -3.93 6.78 14.18
N LEU A 307 -4.99 7.46 13.74
CA LEU A 307 -4.90 8.44 12.67
C LEU A 307 -4.15 9.70 13.15
N PRO A 308 -3.03 10.08 12.52
CA PRO A 308 -2.39 11.37 12.79
C PRO A 308 -3.34 12.47 12.33
N ARG A 309 -3.85 13.27 13.28
CA ARG A 309 -4.83 14.32 13.00
C ARG A 309 -4.16 15.57 12.46
N LEU A 310 -4.75 16.15 11.43
CA LEU A 310 -4.38 17.48 10.96
C LEU A 310 -4.61 18.53 12.06
N PRO A 311 -3.77 19.57 12.11
CA PRO A 311 -3.92 20.66 13.07
C PRO A 311 -5.17 21.52 12.82
#